data_AF-A0A3D2NNW1-F1
#
_entry.id   AF-A0A3D2NNW1-F1
#
_cell.length_a   1.000
_cell.length_b   1.000
_cell.length_c   1.000
_cell.angle_alpha   90.00
_cell.angle_beta   90.00
_cell.angle_gamma   90.00
#
_symmetry.space_group_name_H-M   'P 1'
#
loop_
_entity.id
_entity.type
_entity.pdbx_description
1 polymer ?
#
loop_
_entity_poly.entity_id
_entity_poly.type
_entity_poly.pdbx_seq_one_letter_code
_entity_poly.pdbx_strand_id
1 'polypeptide(L)'
;MIVSFSLENWMSFRSRVTFSMVASRERQHGDRVPKLGKYQTRVLPVAAIYGGNASGKTNFFKALSFAKALVVKGTQPDSLIPVEPFRLDAKGAGQPSRFGFELLIDEII
;
A
#
# COMPACT_ATOMS: atom_id res chain seq x y z
N MET A 1 -6.84 10.03 3.45
CA MET A 1 -7.15 8.60 3.75
C MET A 1 -6.55 7.73 2.66
N ILE A 2 -5.99 6.55 2.98
CA ILE A 2 -5.51 5.61 1.96
C ILE A 2 -6.72 4.94 1.31
N VAL A 3 -6.88 5.09 -0.01
CA VAL A 3 -7.88 4.37 -0.81
C VAL A 3 -7.27 3.07 -1.32
N SER A 4 -6.05 3.13 -1.85
CA SER A 4 -5.30 1.95 -2.24
C SER A 4 -3.80 2.14 -2.01
N PHE A 5 -3.11 1.02 -1.79
CA PHE A 5 -1.66 0.96 -1.72
C PHE A 5 -1.16 -0.25 -2.51
N SER A 6 -0.29 -0.01 -3.49
CA SER A 6 0.41 -1.06 -4.23
C SER A 6 1.88 -1.11 -3.83
N LEU A 7 2.43 -2.31 -3.73
CA LEU A 7 3.87 -2.55 -3.60
C LEU A 7 4.33 -3.69 -4.52
N GLU A 8 5.55 -3.61 -5.00
CA GLU A 8 6.20 -4.60 -5.86
C GLU A 8 7.70 -4.65 -5.58
N ASN A 9 8.28 -5.85 -5.70
CA ASN A 9 9.70 -6.10 -5.48
C ASN A 9 10.22 -5.51 -4.16
N TRP A 10 9.61 -5.90 -3.03
CA TRP A 10 9.91 -5.40 -1.70
C TRP A 10 9.93 -6.54 -0.68
N MET A 11 11.08 -6.80 -0.05
CA MET A 11 11.27 -7.82 0.99
C MET A 11 10.69 -9.19 0.63
N SER A 12 9.48 -9.52 1.11
CA SER A 12 8.78 -10.78 0.84
C SER A 12 7.79 -10.71 -0.34
N PHE A 13 7.63 -9.55 -0.96
CA PHE A 13 6.72 -9.30 -2.07
C PHE A 13 7.50 -9.28 -3.37
N ARG A 14 7.40 -10.36 -4.16
CA ARG A 14 8.02 -10.45 -5.48
C ARG A 14 7.24 -9.62 -6.50
N SER A 15 6.00 -10.02 -6.75
CA SER A 15 5.10 -9.40 -7.72
C SER A 15 4.30 -8.26 -7.10
N ARG A 16 3.68 -7.43 -7.95
CA ARG A 16 2.78 -6.38 -7.50
C ARG A 16 1.61 -6.93 -6.68
N VAL A 17 1.40 -6.37 -5.51
CA VAL A 17 0.25 -6.61 -4.64
C VAL A 17 -0.43 -5.28 -4.36
N THR A 18 -1.77 -5.26 -4.38
CA THR A 18 -2.56 -4.07 -4.08
C THR A 18 -3.48 -4.35 -2.89
N PHE A 19 -3.36 -3.50 -1.88
CA PHE A 19 -4.32 -3.36 -0.80
C PHE A 19 -5.33 -2.28 -1.18
N SER A 20 -6.63 -2.58 -1.09
CA SER A 20 -7.71 -1.67 -1.46
C SER A 20 -8.70 -1.50 -0.31
N MET A 21 -9.04 -0.26 0.00
CA MET A 21 -10.08 0.13 0.94
C MET A 21 -11.42 0.40 0.24
N VAL A 22 -11.53 0.18 -1.08
CA VAL A 22 -12.80 0.31 -1.80
C VAL A 22 -13.77 -0.74 -1.26
N ALA A 23 -14.88 -0.27 -0.70
CA ALA A 23 -15.86 -1.14 -0.07
C ALA A 23 -16.59 -1.97 -1.12
N SER A 24 -16.90 -3.20 -0.75
CA SER A 24 -17.68 -4.09 -1.59
C SER A 24 -19.17 -3.77 -1.51
N ARG A 25 -20.01 -4.63 -2.09
CA ARG A 25 -21.46 -4.54 -1.89
C ARG A 25 -21.82 -5.10 -0.51
N GLU A 26 -21.79 -4.23 0.50
CA GLU A 26 -22.19 -4.58 1.87
C GLU A 26 -23.68 -4.93 1.97
N ARG A 27 -23.99 -6.09 2.56
CA ARG A 27 -25.36 -6.57 2.82
C ARG A 27 -25.88 -6.17 4.21
N GLN A 28 -24.97 -5.91 5.16
CA GLN A 28 -25.26 -5.55 6.54
C GLN A 28 -24.46 -4.31 6.92
N HIS A 29 -25.04 -3.44 7.75
CA HIS A 29 -24.39 -2.24 8.28
C HIS A 29 -23.77 -1.30 7.22
N GLY A 30 -24.33 -1.29 6.01
CA GLY A 30 -23.82 -0.47 4.90
C GLY A 30 -23.96 1.04 5.15
N ASP A 31 -24.83 1.44 6.07
CA ASP A 31 -25.00 2.78 6.61
C ASP A 31 -23.75 3.29 7.35
N ARG A 32 -22.92 2.38 7.87
CA ARG A 32 -21.66 2.71 8.55
C ARG A 32 -20.48 2.90 7.61
N VAL A 33 -20.65 2.63 6.31
CA VAL A 33 -19.60 2.77 5.30
C VAL A 33 -19.74 4.12 4.60
N PRO A 34 -18.76 5.04 4.76
CA PRO A 34 -18.80 6.34 4.10
C PRO A 34 -18.93 6.22 2.58
N LYS A 35 -19.82 7.05 2.01
CA LYS A 35 -19.99 7.19 0.56
C LYS A 35 -19.25 8.44 0.09
N LEU A 36 -18.43 8.27 -0.94
CA LEU A 36 -17.80 9.37 -1.66
C LEU A 36 -18.71 9.79 -2.81
N GLY A 37 -19.54 10.81 -2.58
CA GLY A 37 -20.57 11.25 -3.53
C GLY A 37 -20.03 11.51 -4.94
N LYS A 38 -18.88 12.18 -5.03
CA LYS A 38 -18.22 12.55 -6.30
C LYS A 38 -17.82 11.36 -7.17
N TYR A 39 -17.53 10.22 -6.57
CA TYR A 39 -16.99 9.04 -7.27
C TYR A 39 -17.97 7.87 -7.32
N GLN A 40 -19.20 8.03 -6.80
CA GLN A 40 -20.19 6.96 -6.65
C GLN A 40 -19.63 5.68 -6.00
N THR A 41 -18.63 5.83 -5.14
CA THR A 41 -17.95 4.72 -4.48
C THR A 41 -18.07 4.83 -2.97
N ARG A 42 -17.74 3.74 -2.28
CA ARG A 42 -17.71 3.67 -0.81
C ARG A 42 -16.32 3.22 -0.39
N VAL A 43 -15.85 3.73 0.74
CA VAL A 43 -14.51 3.40 1.25
C VAL A 43 -14.62 2.93 2.69
N LEU A 44 -13.95 1.82 3.00
CA LEU A 44 -13.94 1.21 4.33
C LEU A 44 -13.18 2.12 5.30
N PRO A 45 -13.73 2.48 6.47
CA PRO A 45 -13.03 3.34 7.44
C PRO A 45 -11.93 2.59 8.21
N VAL A 46 -12.02 1.26 8.28
CA VAL A 46 -11.11 0.40 9.04
C VAL A 46 -10.82 -0.86 8.24
N ALA A 47 -9.60 -1.35 8.32
CA ALA A 47 -9.20 -2.65 7.81
C ALA A 47 -8.30 -3.36 8.82
N ALA A 48 -8.34 -4.68 8.80
CA ALA A 48 -7.49 -5.53 9.62
C ALA A 48 -6.77 -6.54 8.74
N ILE A 49 -5.47 -6.73 8.98
CA ILE A 49 -4.61 -7.61 8.19
C ILE A 49 -4.20 -8.79 9.05
N TYR A 50 -4.65 -9.99 8.67
CA TYR A 50 -4.37 -11.24 9.35
C TYR A 50 -3.58 -12.21 8.46
N GLY A 51 -2.96 -13.22 9.08
CA GLY A 51 -2.21 -14.25 8.37
C GLY A 51 -1.24 -14.98 9.30
N GLY A 52 -0.71 -16.12 8.86
CA GLY A 52 0.26 -16.91 9.63
C GLY A 52 1.61 -16.22 9.84
N ASN A 53 2.49 -16.86 10.61
CA ASN A 53 3.87 -16.39 10.76
C ASN A 53 4.58 -16.35 9.40
N ALA A 54 5.49 -15.39 9.23
CA ALA A 54 6.22 -15.15 7.99
C ALA A 54 5.35 -14.82 6.74
N SER A 55 4.05 -14.57 6.88
CA SER A 55 3.15 -14.25 5.76
C SER A 55 3.35 -12.85 5.14
N GLY A 56 4.37 -12.10 5.55
CA GLY A 56 4.69 -10.78 4.99
C GLY A 56 3.97 -9.57 5.61
N LYS A 57 3.13 -9.75 6.65
CA LYS A 57 2.41 -8.64 7.31
C LYS A 57 3.34 -7.53 7.80
N THR A 58 4.38 -7.87 8.55
CA THR A 58 5.37 -6.89 9.03
C THR A 58 6.06 -6.19 7.86
N ASN A 59 6.36 -6.92 6.78
CA ASN A 59 7.00 -6.36 5.60
C ASN A 59 6.07 -5.39 4.84
N PHE A 60 4.76 -5.63 4.83
CA PHE A 60 3.77 -4.70 4.30
C PHE A 60 3.79 -3.36 5.04
N PHE A 61 3.77 -3.38 6.37
CA PHE A 61 3.87 -2.16 7.18
C PHE A 61 5.24 -1.48 7.06
N LYS A 62 6.33 -2.25 6.92
CA LYS A 62 7.65 -1.70 6.60
C LYS A 62 7.64 -0.98 5.26
N ALA A 63 6.94 -1.51 4.25
CA ALA A 63 6.77 -0.87 2.94
C ALA A 63 6.05 0.48 3.06
N LEU A 64 4.93 0.52 3.80
CA LEU A 64 4.20 1.76 4.08
C LEU A 64 5.07 2.80 4.80
N SER A 65 5.80 2.37 5.83
CA SER A 65 6.69 3.25 6.61
C SER A 65 7.82 3.80 5.74
N PHE A 66 8.47 2.93 4.95
CA PHE A 66 9.53 3.29 4.02
C PHE A 66 9.05 4.32 3.00
N ALA A 67 7.96 4.01 2.29
CA ALA A 67 7.45 4.87 1.23
C ALA A 67 6.98 6.23 1.78
N LYS A 68 6.33 6.26 2.96
CA LYS A 68 6.00 7.52 3.65
C LYS A 68 7.25 8.33 3.96
N ALA A 69 8.28 7.70 4.53
CA ALA A 69 9.52 8.40 4.88
C ALA A 69 10.20 8.97 3.62
N LEU A 70 10.25 8.17 2.55
CA LEU A 70 10.82 8.59 1.27
C LEU A 70 10.06 9.78 0.66
N VAL A 71 8.72 9.75 0.63
CA VAL A 71 7.91 10.83 0.06
C VAL A 71 7.98 12.11 0.91
N VAL A 72 7.92 11.99 2.23
CA VAL A 72 7.84 13.17 3.13
C VAL A 72 9.20 13.79 3.40
N LYS A 73 10.25 12.96 3.57
CA LYS A 73 11.59 13.43 3.94
C LYS A 73 12.56 13.47 2.76
N GLY A 74 12.29 12.72 1.69
CA GLY A 74 13.22 12.55 0.58
C GLY A 74 14.49 11.78 0.95
N THR A 75 15.44 11.82 0.04
CA THR A 75 16.83 11.37 0.24
C THR A 75 17.78 12.53 -0.04
N GLN A 76 19.05 12.38 0.30
CA GLN A 76 20.05 13.36 -0.11
C GLN A 76 20.29 13.29 -1.62
N PRO A 77 20.68 14.40 -2.27
CA PRO A 77 21.16 14.39 -3.64
C PRO A 77 22.25 13.32 -3.82
N ASP A 78 22.22 12.61 -4.94
CA ASP A 78 23.17 11.56 -5.34
C ASP A 78 23.28 10.36 -4.38
N SER A 79 22.51 10.34 -3.29
CA SER A 79 22.45 9.18 -2.39
C SER A 79 21.57 8.07 -2.98
N LEU A 80 21.99 6.83 -2.76
CA LEU A 80 21.20 5.67 -3.15
C LEU A 80 19.92 5.60 -2.30
N ILE A 81 18.81 5.27 -2.95
CA ILE A 81 17.56 4.95 -2.24
C ILE A 81 17.74 3.58 -1.57
N PRO A 82 17.61 3.47 -0.24
CA PRO A 82 17.88 2.23 0.49
C PRO A 82 16.69 1.26 0.43
N VAL A 83 16.36 0.80 -0.78
CA VAL A 83 15.32 -0.21 -0.99
C VAL A 83 15.82 -1.61 -0.62
N GLU A 84 14.92 -2.45 -0.11
CA GLU A 84 15.18 -3.87 0.14
C GLU A 84 14.35 -4.73 -0.84
N PRO A 85 14.89 -5.11 -2.01
CA PRO A 85 14.16 -5.87 -3.01
C PRO A 85 13.92 -7.32 -2.58
N PHE A 86 13.08 -8.04 -3.34
CA PHE A 86 12.82 -9.45 -3.10
C PHE A 86 14.08 -10.29 -3.36
N ARG A 87 14.58 -10.97 -2.33
CA ARG A 87 15.92 -11.60 -2.36
C ARG A 87 15.96 -13.00 -2.96
N LEU A 88 14.83 -13.71 -3.03
CA LEU A 88 14.79 -15.09 -3.55
C LEU A 88 14.63 -15.17 -5.07
N ASP A 89 14.78 -14.04 -5.77
CA ASP A 89 14.83 -13.97 -7.22
C ASP A 89 16.10 -13.23 -7.63
N ALA A 90 17.02 -13.93 -8.29
CA ALA A 90 18.28 -13.33 -8.76
C ALA A 90 18.05 -12.14 -9.71
N LYS A 91 16.91 -12.13 -10.43
CA LYS A 91 16.55 -11.00 -11.30
C LYS A 91 15.99 -9.82 -10.51
N GLY A 92 15.39 -10.04 -9.35
CA GLY A 92 14.73 -9.02 -8.53
C GLY A 92 15.68 -7.95 -7.99
N ALA A 93 16.94 -8.30 -7.71
CA ALA A 93 17.94 -7.37 -7.19
C ALA A 93 18.26 -6.21 -8.14
N GLY A 94 18.16 -6.44 -9.46
CA GLY A 94 18.38 -5.41 -10.49
C GLY A 94 17.11 -4.68 -10.94
N GLN A 95 15.94 -5.05 -10.41
CA GLN A 95 14.66 -4.45 -10.77
C GLN A 95 14.26 -3.38 -9.75
N PRO A 96 13.53 -2.33 -10.15
CA PRO A 96 13.08 -1.31 -9.22
C PRO A 96 12.03 -1.85 -8.25
N SER A 97 12.08 -1.43 -6.99
CA SER A 97 10.93 -1.52 -6.07
C SER A 97 9.93 -0.44 -6.44
N ARG A 98 8.63 -0.79 -6.48
CA ARG A 98 7.56 0.16 -6.83
C ARG A 98 6.58 0.28 -5.68
N PHE A 99 6.20 1.52 -5.39
CA PHE A 99 5.19 1.86 -4.40
C PHE A 99 4.20 2.82 -5.06
N GLY A 100 2.89 2.57 -4.89
CA GLY A 100 1.84 3.40 -5.45
C GLY A 100 0.76 3.64 -4.41
N PHE A 101 0.24 4.86 -4.35
CA PHE A 101 -0.82 5.26 -3.44
C PHE A 101 -1.93 5.96 -4.20
N GLU A 102 -3.17 5.65 -3.84
CA GLU A 102 -4.32 6.50 -4.13
C GLU A 102 -4.82 7.02 -2.79
N LEU A 103 -4.92 8.34 -2.67
CA LEU A 103 -5.21 9.00 -1.40
C LEU A 103 -6.43 9.90 -1.56
N LEU A 104 -7.43 9.71 -0.71
CA LEU A 104 -8.53 10.66 -0.58
C LEU A 104 -8.10 11.83 0.32
N ILE A 105 -8.03 13.04 -0.22
CA ILE A 105 -7.69 14.31 0.45
C ILE A 105 -8.75 15.33 0.06
N ASP A 106 -9.41 15.98 1.03
CA ASP A 106 -10.43 17.03 0.79
C ASP A 106 -11.48 16.64 -0.27
N GLU A 107 -12.00 15.41 -0.17
CA GLU A 107 -12.98 14.83 -1.11
C GLU A 107 -12.46 14.58 -2.54
N ILE A 108 -11.15 14.60 -2.75
CA ILE A 108 -10.48 14.29 -4.01
C ILE A 108 -9.59 13.06 -3.83
N ILE A 109 -9.75 12.08 -4.71
CA ILE A 109 -8.85 10.92 -4.84
C ILE A 109 -7.75 11.26 -5.84
#